data_AF-A0A965ASK1-F1
#
_entry.id   AF-A0A965ASK1-F1
#
_cell.length_a   1.000
_cell.length_b   1.000
_cell.length_c   1.000
_cell.angle_alpha   90.00
_cell.angle_beta   90.00
_cell.angle_gamma   90.00
#
_symmetry.space_group_name_H-M   'P 1'
#
loop_
_entity.id
_entity.type
_entity.pdbx_description
1 polymer ?
#
loop_
_entity_poly.entity_id
_entity_poly.type
_entity_poly.pdbx_seq_one_letter_code
_entity_poly.pdbx_strand_id
1 'polypeptide(L)'
;MIPYLNFNYIYPPRPEFKIPPSELYKFETGEYAVQPKYNGTCCIVFTDGQDAYVYNRHKQELSNYSKDIDFKNLAQTDNWYVFTGEYLNKGKMGENGTKEKDKFIIWDILVWDGMYLVGDTLTSRLELLENSFPCQRGRIDKEGLELYTHLCLTNIKGIYKAPTYLNNFDKLYEDIVKTDMYEGLVLKKLESKLDFGFQELNNQTWQVKCRKPTKVYHF
;
A
#
# COMPACT_ATOMS: atom_id res chain seq x y z
N MET A 1 14.01 20.57 -2.48
CA MET A 1 13.33 19.40 -3.09
C MET A 1 14.30 18.74 -4.06
N ILE A 2 14.32 17.40 -4.11
CA ILE A 2 15.31 16.65 -4.89
C ILE A 2 14.62 16.11 -6.15
N PRO A 3 15.10 16.43 -7.37
CA PRO A 3 14.48 15.94 -8.60
C PRO A 3 14.66 14.43 -8.82
N TYR A 4 13.62 13.79 -9.36
CA TYR A 4 13.61 12.45 -9.92
C TYR A 4 13.28 12.56 -11.42
N LEU A 5 14.33 12.64 -12.25
CA LEU A 5 14.19 13.01 -13.67
C LEU A 5 14.04 11.81 -14.61
N ASN A 6 14.43 10.63 -14.16
CA ASN A 6 14.42 9.40 -14.94
C ASN A 6 14.18 8.21 -14.03
N PHE A 7 13.70 7.12 -14.61
CA PHE A 7 13.60 5.85 -13.92
C PHE A 7 14.92 5.49 -13.23
N ASN A 8 14.84 5.35 -11.91
CA ASN A 8 15.83 4.78 -11.01
C ASN A 8 15.08 4.03 -9.92
N TYR A 9 15.41 2.76 -9.76
CA TYR A 9 14.70 1.90 -8.81
C TYR A 9 14.86 2.41 -7.37
N ILE A 10 13.74 2.46 -6.64
CA ILE A 10 13.67 2.83 -5.22
C ILE A 10 13.15 1.62 -4.44
N TYR A 11 13.87 1.21 -3.38
CA TYR A 11 13.38 0.20 -2.46
C TYR A 11 12.17 0.72 -1.67
N PRO A 12 11.06 -0.04 -1.59
CA PRO A 12 9.88 0.37 -0.86
C PRO A 12 10.11 0.28 0.66
N PRO A 13 9.47 1.14 1.46
CA PRO A 13 9.41 0.96 2.91
C PRO A 13 8.91 -0.42 3.31
N ARG A 14 9.53 -1.04 4.32
CA ARG A 14 9.27 -2.45 4.68
C ARG A 14 9.07 -2.65 6.19
N PRO A 15 7.91 -3.17 6.65
CA PRO A 15 7.73 -3.48 8.06
C PRO A 15 8.46 -4.78 8.42
N GLU A 16 9.68 -4.69 8.97
CA GLU A 16 10.45 -5.88 9.40
C GLU A 16 10.08 -6.34 10.80
N PHE A 17 9.89 -5.39 11.71
CA PHE A 17 9.56 -5.65 13.11
C PHE A 17 8.15 -6.22 13.27
N LYS A 18 8.03 -7.27 14.07
CA LYS A 18 6.79 -8.02 14.31
C LYS A 18 6.30 -7.78 15.72
N ILE A 19 4.99 -7.66 15.90
CA ILE A 19 4.34 -7.61 17.21
C ILE A 19 3.18 -8.62 17.27
N PRO A 20 2.87 -9.18 18.46
CA PRO A 20 1.66 -9.96 18.66
C PRO A 20 0.40 -9.09 18.69
N PRO A 21 -0.78 -9.66 18.37
CA PRO A 21 -2.06 -8.96 18.50
C PRO A 21 -2.30 -8.42 19.90
N SER A 22 -1.84 -9.14 20.93
CA SER A 22 -1.94 -8.71 22.33
C SER A 22 -1.13 -7.45 22.65
N GLU A 23 -0.31 -6.94 21.73
CA GLU A 23 0.45 -5.69 21.88
C GLU A 23 -0.05 -4.55 21.01
N LEU A 24 -1.09 -4.76 20.18
CA LEU A 24 -1.63 -3.72 19.31
C LEU A 24 -2.08 -2.47 20.09
N TYR A 25 -2.74 -2.66 21.24
CA TYR A 25 -3.14 -1.56 22.13
C TYR A 25 -1.99 -0.61 22.51
N LYS A 26 -0.73 -1.09 22.57
CA LYS A 26 0.44 -0.27 22.91
C LYS A 26 0.73 0.81 21.87
N PHE A 27 0.17 0.68 20.66
CA PHE A 27 0.36 1.61 19.55
C PHE A 27 -0.80 2.60 19.41
N GLU A 28 -1.87 2.49 20.21
CA GLU A 28 -2.97 3.46 20.25
C GLU A 28 -2.60 4.75 21.01
N THR A 29 -1.48 5.36 20.64
CA THR A 29 -0.95 6.58 21.26
C THR A 29 -1.36 7.85 20.51
N GLY A 30 -2.00 7.71 19.35
CA GLY A 30 -2.22 8.80 18.38
C GLY A 30 -1.02 9.08 17.48
N GLU A 31 0.12 8.41 17.68
CA GLU A 31 1.32 8.59 16.84
C GLU A 31 1.35 7.67 15.61
N TYR A 32 0.45 6.69 15.55
CA TYR A 32 0.45 5.63 14.54
C TYR A 32 -0.80 5.67 13.67
N ALA A 33 -0.59 5.44 12.39
CA ALA A 33 -1.60 5.08 11.42
C ALA A 33 -1.52 3.58 11.13
N VAL A 34 -2.67 2.98 10.82
CA VAL A 34 -2.77 1.55 10.54
C VAL A 34 -3.42 1.32 9.19
N GLN A 35 -2.83 0.44 8.39
CA GLN A 35 -3.37 0.00 7.12
C GLN A 35 -3.48 -1.54 7.09
N PRO A 36 -4.44 -2.11 6.36
CA PRO A 36 -4.52 -3.54 6.15
C PRO A 36 -3.22 -4.08 5.53
N LYS A 37 -2.74 -5.20 6.05
CA LYS A 37 -1.65 -5.94 5.43
C LYS A 37 -2.23 -6.90 4.40
N TYR A 38 -2.21 -6.53 3.13
CA TYR A 38 -2.71 -7.36 2.03
C TYR A 38 -1.87 -8.62 1.81
N ASN A 39 -2.52 -9.67 1.29
CA ASN A 39 -1.92 -10.94 0.94
C ASN A 39 -1.62 -11.02 -0.56
N GLY A 40 -0.52 -10.41 -1.00
CA GLY A 40 -0.11 -10.40 -2.39
C GLY A 40 1.41 -10.48 -2.55
N THR A 41 1.91 -9.76 -3.56
CA THR A 41 3.32 -9.45 -3.76
C THR A 41 3.53 -7.94 -3.61
N CYS A 42 4.47 -7.51 -2.77
CA CYS A 42 4.89 -6.11 -2.69
C CYS A 42 5.37 -5.61 -4.06
N CYS A 43 4.81 -4.49 -4.50
CA CYS A 43 4.91 -3.96 -5.86
C CYS A 43 5.23 -2.46 -5.80
N ILE A 44 6.10 -2.00 -6.69
CA ILE A 44 6.48 -0.61 -6.88
C ILE A 44 6.19 -0.26 -8.34
N VAL A 45 5.50 0.84 -8.55
CA VAL A 45 5.12 1.35 -9.86
C VAL A 45 5.79 2.69 -10.08
N PHE A 46 6.56 2.79 -11.15
CA PHE A 46 7.19 4.02 -11.62
C PHE A 46 6.52 4.41 -12.93
N THR A 47 5.96 5.61 -13.02
CA THR A 47 5.30 6.06 -14.25
C THR A 47 5.36 7.57 -14.42
N ASP A 48 5.40 8.03 -15.66
CA ASP A 48 5.28 9.43 -16.09
C ASP A 48 4.06 9.64 -17.00
N GLY A 49 3.11 8.69 -17.01
CA GLY A 49 1.93 8.72 -17.87
C GLY A 49 2.18 8.18 -19.29
N GLN A 50 3.43 8.17 -19.75
CA GLN A 50 3.80 7.61 -21.06
C GLN A 50 4.39 6.21 -20.89
N ASP A 51 5.29 6.04 -19.94
CA ASP A 51 5.94 4.79 -19.56
C ASP A 51 5.46 4.32 -18.19
N ALA A 52 5.49 3.00 -17.98
CA ALA A 52 5.19 2.40 -16.69
C ALA A 52 6.11 1.19 -16.45
N TYR A 53 6.86 1.25 -15.35
CA TYR A 53 7.76 0.20 -14.89
C TYR A 53 7.21 -0.39 -13.59
N VAL A 54 7.03 -1.71 -13.55
CA VAL A 54 6.40 -2.41 -12.41
C VAL A 54 7.37 -3.44 -11.85
N TYR A 55 7.79 -3.25 -10.61
CA TYR A 55 8.85 -4.04 -9.98
C TYR A 55 8.40 -4.61 -8.64
N ASN A 56 8.97 -5.74 -8.25
CA ASN A 56 8.88 -6.25 -6.89
C ASN A 56 9.93 -5.58 -5.98
N ARG A 57 9.82 -5.79 -4.66
CA ARG A 57 10.76 -5.26 -3.67
C ARG A 57 12.22 -5.73 -3.81
N HIS A 58 12.49 -6.77 -4.60
CA HIS A 58 13.81 -7.33 -4.84
C HIS A 58 14.45 -6.77 -6.12
N LYS A 59 13.95 -5.63 -6.64
CA LYS A 59 14.46 -4.98 -7.86
C LYS A 59 14.35 -5.88 -9.10
N GLN A 60 13.31 -6.71 -9.15
CA GLN A 60 13.00 -7.52 -10.33
C GLN A 60 11.69 -7.03 -10.92
N GLU A 61 11.58 -7.02 -12.24
CA GLU A 61 10.31 -6.77 -12.90
C GLU A 61 9.25 -7.74 -12.39
N LEU A 62 8.07 -7.21 -12.09
CA LEU A 62 6.96 -8.03 -11.65
C LEU A 62 6.50 -8.86 -12.85
N SER A 63 6.65 -10.19 -12.77
CA SER A 63 6.22 -11.08 -13.85
C SER A 63 4.72 -11.32 -13.80
N ASN A 64 4.11 -11.47 -14.99
CA ASN A 64 2.74 -11.94 -15.17
C ASN A 64 1.67 -11.15 -14.40
N TYR A 65 1.83 -9.84 -14.22
CA TYR A 65 0.73 -9.00 -13.76
C TYR A 65 -0.28 -8.78 -14.88
N SER A 66 -1.54 -8.49 -14.51
CA SER A 66 -2.61 -8.28 -15.47
C SER A 66 -2.35 -7.05 -16.34
N LYS A 67 -2.41 -7.23 -17.67
CA LYS A 67 -2.28 -6.13 -18.65
C LYS A 67 -3.46 -5.16 -18.63
N ASP A 68 -4.53 -5.51 -17.93
CA ASP A 68 -5.71 -4.68 -17.77
C ASP A 68 -5.54 -3.57 -16.71
N ILE A 69 -4.46 -3.60 -15.93
CA ILE A 69 -4.19 -2.57 -14.91
C ILE A 69 -3.59 -1.35 -15.58
N ASP A 70 -4.22 -0.21 -15.34
CA ASP A 70 -3.86 1.06 -15.96
C ASP A 70 -2.86 1.82 -15.09
N PHE A 71 -1.63 1.34 -15.07
CA PHE A 71 -0.56 1.96 -14.27
C PHE A 71 -0.17 3.34 -14.76
N LYS A 72 -0.35 3.65 -16.05
CA LYS A 72 0.04 4.94 -16.63
C LYS A 72 -0.82 6.08 -16.10
N ASN A 73 -2.12 5.83 -15.93
CA ASN A 73 -3.05 6.82 -15.37
C ASN A 73 -2.85 7.12 -13.87
N LEU A 74 -1.85 6.52 -13.21
CA LEU A 74 -1.42 6.97 -11.89
C LEU A 74 -0.69 8.33 -11.94
N ALA A 75 -0.04 8.66 -13.07
CA ALA A 75 0.62 9.95 -13.25
C ALA A 75 -0.42 11.03 -13.56
N GLN A 76 -0.32 12.18 -12.88
CA GLN A 76 -1.22 13.33 -13.09
C GLN A 76 -0.64 14.37 -14.06
N THR A 77 0.62 14.22 -14.40
CA THR A 77 1.42 15.08 -15.28
C THR A 77 2.40 14.19 -16.04
N ASP A 78 3.16 14.76 -16.98
CA ASP A 78 4.22 14.06 -17.71
C ASP A 78 5.53 13.92 -16.90
N ASN A 79 5.49 14.19 -15.59
CA ASN A 79 6.62 13.97 -14.68
C ASN A 79 6.50 12.61 -13.99
N TRP A 80 7.61 12.12 -13.44
CA TRP A 80 7.65 10.83 -12.76
C TRP A 80 6.92 10.80 -11.42
N TYR A 81 6.18 9.72 -11.19
CA TYR A 81 5.57 9.33 -9.93
C TYR A 81 6.06 7.93 -9.54
N VAL A 82 6.20 7.71 -8.23
CA VAL A 82 6.59 6.40 -7.70
C VAL A 82 5.67 5.99 -6.57
N PHE A 83 4.83 5.00 -6.83
CA PHE A 83 3.86 4.45 -5.88
C PHE A 83 4.33 3.11 -5.36
N THR A 84 4.10 2.88 -4.07
CA THR A 84 4.33 1.57 -3.43
C THR A 84 3.02 0.95 -3.01
N GLY A 85 2.90 -0.34 -3.27
CA GLY A 85 1.64 -1.05 -3.11
C GLY A 85 1.81 -2.55 -2.92
N GLU A 86 0.67 -3.23 -2.89
CA GLU A 86 0.59 -4.69 -2.96
C GLU A 86 -0.14 -5.07 -4.24
N TYR A 87 0.44 -5.98 -5.02
CA TYR A 87 -0.22 -6.61 -6.14
C TYR A 87 -0.91 -7.91 -5.70
N LEU A 88 -2.23 -7.99 -5.86
CA LEU A 88 -3.00 -9.19 -5.53
C LEU A 88 -2.88 -10.24 -6.64
N ASN A 89 -2.01 -11.22 -6.44
CA ASN A 89 -1.78 -12.33 -7.38
C ASN A 89 -2.08 -13.72 -6.79
N LYS A 90 -2.44 -13.79 -5.51
CA LYS A 90 -2.63 -15.06 -4.79
C LYS A 90 -4.06 -15.61 -4.84
N GLY A 91 -5.02 -14.86 -5.39
CA GLY A 91 -6.41 -15.30 -5.53
C GLY A 91 -7.07 -15.64 -4.19
N LYS A 92 -6.82 -14.84 -3.16
CA LYS A 92 -7.39 -15.03 -1.81
C LYS A 92 -8.83 -14.55 -1.75
N MET A 93 -9.63 -15.14 -0.86
CA MET A 93 -11.03 -14.73 -0.71
C MET A 93 -11.10 -13.31 -0.13
N GLY A 94 -11.80 -12.42 -0.84
CA GLY A 94 -12.11 -11.05 -0.45
C GLY A 94 -13.30 -10.97 0.50
N GLU A 95 -13.68 -9.74 0.82
CA GLU A 95 -14.75 -9.43 1.78
C GLU A 95 -16.14 -9.88 1.30
N ASN A 96 -16.33 -9.92 -0.01
CA ASN A 96 -17.56 -10.32 -0.69
C ASN A 96 -17.65 -11.84 -0.95
N GLY A 97 -16.69 -12.63 -0.43
CA GLY A 97 -16.67 -14.06 -0.65
C GLY A 97 -16.30 -14.46 -2.09
N THR A 98 -15.61 -13.59 -2.84
CA THR A 98 -15.05 -13.91 -4.16
C THR A 98 -13.52 -13.87 -4.13
N LYS A 99 -12.86 -14.46 -5.13
CA LYS A 99 -11.39 -14.42 -5.19
C LYS A 99 -10.89 -13.07 -5.70
N GLU A 100 -10.01 -12.48 -4.91
CA GLU A 100 -9.39 -11.20 -5.21
C GLU A 100 -8.03 -11.41 -5.88
N LYS A 101 -7.91 -10.91 -7.12
CA LYS A 101 -6.72 -10.97 -7.96
C LYS A 101 -6.70 -9.82 -8.96
N ASP A 102 -5.55 -9.59 -9.57
CA ASP A 102 -5.36 -8.62 -10.66
C ASP A 102 -5.69 -7.18 -10.23
N LYS A 103 -5.34 -6.85 -8.97
CA LYS A 103 -5.52 -5.53 -8.35
C LYS A 103 -4.19 -5.03 -7.80
N PHE A 104 -3.84 -3.76 -8.03
CA PHE A 104 -2.74 -3.08 -7.36
C PHE A 104 -3.28 -2.13 -6.29
N ILE A 105 -2.77 -2.25 -5.07
CA ILE A 105 -3.27 -1.51 -3.90
C ILE A 105 -2.18 -0.59 -3.39
N ILE A 106 -2.34 0.71 -3.59
CA ILE A 106 -1.39 1.74 -3.15
C ILE A 106 -1.47 1.88 -1.62
N TRP A 107 -0.32 1.91 -0.95
CA TRP A 107 -0.24 2.15 0.51
C TRP A 107 0.71 3.28 0.91
N ASP A 108 1.58 3.77 0.03
CA ASP A 108 2.45 4.95 0.22
C ASP A 108 3.00 5.40 -1.15
N ILE A 109 3.63 6.57 -1.17
CA ILE A 109 4.18 7.23 -2.36
C ILE A 109 5.57 7.79 -2.05
N LEU A 110 6.50 7.69 -2.99
CA LEU A 110 7.92 8.04 -2.77
C LEU A 110 8.40 9.22 -3.62
N VAL A 111 7.75 9.43 -4.76
CA VAL A 111 8.02 10.52 -5.70
C VAL A 111 6.69 11.08 -6.17
N TRP A 112 6.57 12.40 -6.16
CA TRP A 112 5.40 13.15 -6.61
C TRP A 112 5.83 14.18 -7.64
N ASP A 113 5.24 14.14 -8.83
CA ASP A 113 5.44 15.16 -9.87
C ASP A 113 6.94 15.46 -10.14
N GLY A 114 7.73 14.40 -10.29
CA GLY A 114 9.16 14.49 -10.58
C GLY A 114 10.03 14.87 -9.38
N MET A 115 9.48 14.91 -8.15
CA MET A 115 10.22 15.26 -6.94
C MET A 115 10.20 14.12 -5.92
N TYR A 116 11.37 13.75 -5.40
CA TYR A 116 11.47 12.86 -4.25
C TYR A 116 10.77 13.47 -3.03
N LEU A 117 10.00 12.66 -2.32
CA LEU A 117 9.36 13.01 -1.05
C LEU A 117 10.26 12.75 0.17
N VAL A 118 11.58 12.64 -0.05
CA VAL A 118 12.57 12.43 1.03
C VAL A 118 12.54 13.63 1.98
N GLY A 119 12.40 13.34 3.27
CA GLY A 119 12.22 14.33 4.32
C GLY A 119 10.75 14.61 4.69
N ASP A 120 9.80 14.24 3.84
CA ASP A 120 8.37 14.42 4.11
C ASP A 120 7.85 13.36 5.08
N THR A 121 6.90 13.75 5.93
CA THR A 121 6.28 12.85 6.91
C THR A 121 5.32 11.87 6.25
N LEU A 122 5.06 10.73 6.89
CA LEU A 122 4.04 9.80 6.42
C LEU A 122 2.68 10.49 6.33
N THR A 123 2.34 11.36 7.28
CA THR A 123 1.10 12.15 7.25
C THR A 123 0.95 12.88 5.91
N SER A 124 1.95 13.68 5.51
CA SER A 124 1.90 14.44 4.25
C SER A 124 1.77 13.54 3.02
N ARG A 125 2.45 12.38 3.01
CA ARG A 125 2.37 11.43 1.89
C ARG A 125 1.01 10.74 1.80
N LEU A 126 0.40 10.41 2.94
CA LEU A 126 -0.96 9.88 2.99
C LEU A 126 -2.01 10.92 2.58
N GLU A 127 -1.83 12.19 2.97
CA GLU A 127 -2.69 13.30 2.53
C GLU A 127 -2.60 13.50 1.01
N LEU A 128 -1.40 13.45 0.41
CA LEU A 128 -1.23 13.48 -1.04
C LEU A 128 -2.03 12.36 -1.73
N LEU A 129 -1.96 11.14 -1.19
CA LEU A 129 -2.73 10.01 -1.71
C LEU A 129 -4.25 10.17 -1.50
N GLU A 130 -4.71 10.75 -0.39
CA GLU A 130 -6.12 11.02 -0.15
C GLU A 130 -6.67 12.09 -1.09
N ASN A 131 -5.93 13.18 -1.30
CA ASN A 131 -6.34 14.23 -2.22
C ASN A 131 -6.38 13.76 -3.68
N SER A 132 -5.45 12.88 -4.06
CA SER A 132 -5.31 12.38 -5.42
C SER A 132 -6.26 11.23 -5.75
N PHE A 133 -6.45 10.34 -4.77
CA PHE A 133 -7.29 9.15 -4.89
C PHE A 133 -8.18 9.04 -3.65
N PRO A 134 -9.23 9.88 -3.53
CA PRO A 134 -10.10 9.88 -2.36
C PRO A 134 -10.68 8.49 -2.08
N CYS A 135 -10.74 8.11 -0.80
CA CYS A 135 -11.19 6.77 -0.45
C CYS A 135 -12.69 6.59 -0.71
N GLN A 136 -13.03 5.79 -1.72
CA GLN A 136 -14.40 5.38 -1.98
C GLN A 136 -14.61 3.93 -1.53
N ARG A 137 -15.71 3.66 -0.83
CA ARG A 137 -16.03 2.31 -0.30
C ARG A 137 -16.92 1.49 -1.21
N GLY A 138 -17.73 2.16 -2.04
CA GLY A 138 -18.55 1.49 -3.02
C GLY A 138 -18.63 2.28 -4.32
N ARG A 139 -18.83 1.56 -5.42
CA ARG A 139 -19.18 2.12 -6.72
C ARG A 139 -20.21 1.23 -7.38
N ILE A 140 -21.01 1.83 -8.26
CA ILE A 140 -21.93 1.11 -9.14
C ILE A 140 -21.39 1.26 -10.55
N ASP A 141 -21.17 0.14 -11.23
CA ASP A 141 -20.78 0.09 -12.62
C ASP A 141 -21.70 -0.83 -13.44
N LYS A 142 -21.27 -1.22 -14.64
CA LYS A 142 -22.04 -2.10 -15.54
C LYS A 142 -22.15 -3.53 -15.02
N GLU A 143 -21.23 -3.96 -14.16
CA GLU A 143 -21.15 -5.30 -13.57
C GLU A 143 -21.92 -5.37 -12.25
N GLY A 144 -22.14 -4.24 -11.59
CA GLY A 144 -23.06 -4.08 -10.47
C GLY A 144 -22.51 -3.21 -9.35
N LEU A 145 -22.90 -3.54 -8.11
CA LEU A 145 -22.37 -2.89 -6.91
C LEU A 145 -21.06 -3.57 -6.51
N GLU A 146 -19.97 -2.81 -6.53
CA GLU A 146 -18.69 -3.19 -5.91
C GLU A 146 -18.58 -2.45 -4.57
N LEU A 147 -18.32 -3.18 -3.48
CA LEU A 147 -18.27 -2.64 -2.12
C LEU A 147 -17.15 -3.29 -1.31
N TYR A 148 -16.37 -2.47 -0.61
CA TYR A 148 -15.33 -2.90 0.32
C TYR A 148 -15.29 -2.04 1.59
N THR A 149 -15.05 -2.70 2.71
CA THR A 149 -14.86 -2.12 4.05
C THR A 149 -13.40 -1.74 4.28
N HIS A 150 -12.44 -2.54 3.82
CA HIS A 150 -11.01 -2.34 4.06
C HIS A 150 -10.16 -2.24 2.78
N LEU A 151 -10.81 -1.85 1.68
CA LEU A 151 -10.18 -1.44 0.43
C LEU A 151 -10.85 -0.14 -0.04
N CYS A 152 -10.07 0.79 -0.60
CA CYS A 152 -10.59 1.99 -1.25
C CYS A 152 -10.55 1.79 -2.77
N LEU A 153 -11.67 2.10 -3.41
CA LEU A 153 -11.80 2.13 -4.87
C LEU A 153 -11.18 3.43 -5.40
N THR A 154 -10.50 3.33 -6.55
CA THR A 154 -10.13 4.50 -7.36
C THR A 154 -10.94 4.51 -8.65
N ASN A 155 -10.86 5.61 -9.40
CA ASN A 155 -11.40 5.72 -10.75
C ASN A 155 -10.48 5.11 -11.83
N ILE A 156 -9.31 4.58 -11.45
CA ILE A 156 -8.34 3.99 -12.39
C ILE A 156 -8.52 2.47 -12.40
N LYS A 157 -8.59 1.88 -13.59
CA LYS A 157 -8.84 0.45 -13.78
C LYS A 157 -7.74 -0.39 -13.12
N GLY A 158 -8.13 -1.31 -12.24
CA GLY A 158 -7.21 -2.22 -11.55
C GLY A 158 -6.41 -1.58 -10.41
N ILE A 159 -6.62 -0.30 -10.13
CA ILE A 159 -5.92 0.44 -9.08
C ILE A 159 -6.87 0.69 -7.89
N TYR A 160 -6.35 0.40 -6.71
CA TYR A 160 -7.03 0.54 -5.43
C TYR A 160 -6.07 1.22 -4.45
N LYS A 161 -6.59 1.62 -3.30
CA LYS A 161 -5.79 2.24 -2.23
C LYS A 161 -6.11 1.60 -0.88
N ALA A 162 -5.10 1.50 -0.03
CA ALA A 162 -5.26 1.09 1.35
C ALA A 162 -5.94 2.20 2.17
N PRO A 163 -7.03 1.92 2.88
CA PRO A 163 -7.57 2.86 3.85
C PRO A 163 -6.65 2.99 5.06
N THR A 164 -6.63 4.18 5.66
CA THR A 164 -5.86 4.49 6.87
C THR A 164 -6.80 4.59 8.07
N TYR A 165 -6.46 3.88 9.15
CA TYR A 165 -7.17 3.91 10.43
C TYR A 165 -6.28 4.52 11.51
N LEU A 166 -6.88 5.29 12.42
CA LEU A 166 -6.16 6.05 13.46
C LEU A 166 -6.51 5.62 14.90
N ASN A 167 -7.45 4.69 15.07
CA ASN A 167 -7.87 4.18 16.38
C ASN A 167 -8.50 2.78 16.27
N ASN A 168 -8.82 2.17 17.42
CA ASN A 168 -9.49 0.88 17.54
C ASN A 168 -8.75 -0.26 16.81
N PHE A 169 -7.43 -0.32 16.94
CA PHE A 169 -6.55 -1.26 16.26
C PHE A 169 -6.83 -2.71 16.63
N ASP A 170 -7.21 -2.99 17.87
CA ASP A 170 -7.60 -4.33 18.31
C ASP A 170 -8.85 -4.81 17.57
N LYS A 171 -9.91 -3.98 17.54
CA LYS A 171 -11.16 -4.28 16.81
C LYS A 171 -10.94 -4.37 15.31
N LEU A 172 -10.12 -3.46 14.76
CA LEU A 172 -9.74 -3.51 13.35
C LEU A 172 -9.03 -4.81 13.03
N TYR A 173 -8.11 -5.26 13.88
CA TYR A 173 -7.43 -6.53 13.70
C TYR A 173 -8.42 -7.69 13.70
N GLU A 174 -9.29 -7.77 14.71
CA GLU A 174 -10.33 -8.80 14.81
C GLU A 174 -11.20 -8.88 13.55
N ASP A 175 -11.52 -7.74 12.94
CA ASP A 175 -12.33 -7.71 11.72
C ASP A 175 -11.54 -8.12 10.47
N ILE A 176 -10.37 -7.51 10.29
CA ILE A 176 -9.45 -7.77 9.18
C ILE A 176 -9.08 -9.25 9.10
N VAL A 177 -8.89 -9.91 10.25
CA VAL A 177 -8.46 -11.31 10.24
C VAL A 177 -9.52 -12.32 9.83
N LYS A 178 -10.78 -11.90 9.67
CA LYS A 178 -11.85 -12.76 9.15
C LYS A 178 -11.74 -13.00 7.64
N THR A 179 -11.05 -12.14 6.91
CA THR A 179 -10.93 -12.19 5.44
C THR A 179 -9.55 -12.65 4.99
N ASP A 180 -9.47 -13.61 4.05
CA ASP A 180 -8.21 -14.21 3.60
C ASP A 180 -7.32 -13.25 2.79
N MET A 181 -7.92 -12.27 2.12
CA MET A 181 -7.22 -11.20 1.41
C MET A 181 -6.27 -10.42 2.31
N TYR A 182 -6.55 -10.37 3.61
CA TYR A 182 -5.72 -9.69 4.59
C TYR A 182 -4.92 -10.69 5.42
N GLU A 183 -3.65 -10.39 5.69
CA GLU A 183 -2.77 -11.16 6.57
C GLU A 183 -2.66 -10.56 7.98
N GLY A 184 -3.23 -9.38 8.21
CA GLY A 184 -3.14 -8.63 9.45
C GLY A 184 -3.05 -7.13 9.19
N LEU A 185 -2.24 -6.43 9.97
CA LEU A 185 -2.09 -4.98 9.98
C LEU A 185 -0.62 -4.55 9.82
N VAL A 186 -0.42 -3.39 9.21
CA VAL A 186 0.84 -2.65 9.25
C VAL A 186 0.59 -1.33 9.99
N LEU A 187 1.32 -1.11 11.07
CA LEU A 187 1.29 0.12 11.86
C LEU A 187 2.50 0.97 11.46
N LYS A 188 2.27 2.26 11.22
CA LYS A 188 3.26 3.18 10.68
C LYS A 188 3.24 4.48 11.48
N LYS A 189 4.40 4.98 11.90
CA LYS A 189 4.50 6.24 12.66
C LYS A 189 4.23 7.45 11.76
N LEU A 190 3.24 8.25 12.10
CA LEU A 190 2.74 9.38 11.29
C LEU A 190 3.82 10.42 10.98
N GLU A 191 4.58 10.82 11.99
CA GLU A 191 5.62 11.86 11.86
C GLU A 191 6.97 11.32 11.36
N SER A 192 7.03 10.07 10.91
CA SER A 192 8.26 9.51 10.35
C SER A 192 8.56 10.09 8.97
N LYS A 193 9.79 10.56 8.80
CA LYS A 193 10.27 11.13 7.54
C LYS A 193 10.74 10.04 6.60
N LEU A 194 10.42 10.19 5.31
CA LEU A 194 10.94 9.30 4.28
C LEU A 194 12.46 9.53 4.13
N ASP A 195 13.23 8.44 4.15
CA ASP A 195 14.63 8.42 3.79
C ASP A 195 14.80 7.88 2.35
N PHE A 196 15.98 8.03 1.76
CA PHE A 196 16.28 7.46 0.45
C PHE A 196 16.11 5.94 0.45
N GLY A 197 15.42 5.40 -0.56
CA GLY A 197 15.28 3.96 -0.77
C GLY A 197 16.41 3.37 -1.61
N PHE A 198 17.68 3.63 -1.26
CA PHE A 198 18.84 3.09 -2.01
C PHE A 198 19.24 1.68 -1.56
N GLN A 199 18.83 1.28 -0.36
CA GLN A 199 19.05 -0.05 0.20
C GLN A 199 17.72 -0.65 0.68
N GLU A 200 17.62 -1.97 0.67
CA GLU A 200 16.39 -2.70 1.01
C GLU A 200 15.87 -2.40 2.42
N LEU A 201 16.76 -2.10 3.36
CA LEU A 201 16.42 -1.86 4.77
C LEU A 201 16.15 -0.38 5.09
N ASN A 202 16.25 0.53 4.11
CA ASN A 202 15.82 1.90 4.32
C ASN A 202 14.32 1.93 4.64
N ASN A 203 13.89 2.87 5.47
CA ASN A 203 12.48 3.08 5.82
C ASN A 203 11.78 1.91 6.54
N GLN A 204 12.53 1.01 7.18
CA GLN A 204 11.96 -0.09 7.96
C GLN A 204 11.62 0.25 9.42
N THR A 205 12.28 1.26 9.99
CA THR A 205 12.30 1.52 11.45
C THR A 205 11.03 2.16 11.99
N TRP A 206 10.23 2.79 11.14
CA TRP A 206 9.00 3.47 11.51
C TRP A 206 7.74 2.63 11.26
N GLN A 207 7.91 1.33 10.97
CA GLN A 207 6.82 0.42 10.70
C GLN A 207 6.94 -0.88 11.47
N VAL A 208 5.81 -1.39 11.95
CA VAL A 208 5.70 -2.71 12.56
C VAL A 208 4.53 -3.46 11.94
N LYS A 209 4.61 -4.79 11.89
CA LYS A 209 3.55 -5.66 11.38
C LYS A 209 2.97 -6.54 12.48
N CYS A 210 1.65 -6.62 12.51
CA CYS A 210 0.90 -7.62 13.27
C CYS A 210 0.23 -8.55 12.26
N ARG A 211 0.46 -9.86 12.32
CA ARG A 211 -0.12 -10.82 11.35
C ARG A 211 -0.92 -11.89 12.07
N LYS A 212 -1.86 -12.50 11.35
CA LYS A 212 -2.49 -13.75 11.78
C LYS A 212 -1.40 -14.78 12.14
N PRO A 213 -1.50 -15.47 13.29
CA PRO A 213 -0.66 -16.62 13.56
C PRO A 213 -0.76 -17.64 12.42
N THR A 214 0.36 -18.21 12.01
CA THR A 214 0.40 -19.33 11.05
C THR A 214 1.39 -20.37 11.55
N LYS A 215 1.47 -21.53 10.88
CA LYS A 215 2.45 -22.59 11.21
C LYS A 215 3.92 -22.13 11.20
N VAL A 216 4.23 -21.01 10.55
CA VAL A 216 5.58 -20.42 10.46
C VAL A 216 5.64 -19.02 11.07
N TYR A 217 4.54 -18.56 11.64
CA TYR A 217 4.42 -17.23 12.25
C TYR A 217 3.81 -17.40 13.64
N HIS A 218 4.69 -17.59 14.60
CA HIS A 218 4.38 -17.65 16.02
C HIS A 218 4.94 -16.40 16.71
N PHE A 219 4.32 -16.04 17.82
CA PHE A 219 4.73 -14.93 18.68
C PHE A 219 5.52 -15.44 19.87
#